data_AF-A0A6B0RS70-F1
#
_entry.id   AF-A0A6B0RS70-F1
#
_cell.length_a   1.000
_cell.length_b   1.000
_cell.length_c   1.000
_cell.angle_alpha   90.00
_cell.angle_beta   90.00
_cell.angle_gamma   90.00
#
_symmetry.space_group_name_H-M   'P 1'
#
loop_
_entity.id
_entity.type
_entity.pdbx_description
1 polymer ?
#
loop_
_entity_poly.entity_id
_entity_poly.type
_entity_poly.pdbx_seq_one_letter_code
_entity_poly.pdbx_strand_id
1 'polypeptide(L)'
;MKITRQKHAKKHLGFFRNNFGVREPYQILLDGTFCQAALRGRIQLREQLPRYLMAETQLCTTRCVLKELETLGKDLYGAKLIAQKCQVRNCPHFKNAVSGSECLLSMVEDGNPHHYFLATQDQNLSMKVKKKPGIPLMFIIQNTIVLDKPSPKTIAFVKAVESGQLVSVHEKQSIRQLKEEQGLVKDPEQRRRKKRKKVVNPEKVHLPNDHHFL
;
A
#
# COMPACT_ATOMS: atom_id res chain seq x y z
N MET A 1 33.00 -5.18 4.12
CA MET A 1 31.65 -4.97 4.73
C MET A 1 30.70 -4.06 3.93
N LYS A 2 31.11 -2.90 3.36
CA LYS A 2 30.19 -2.04 2.57
C LYS A 2 29.73 -2.67 1.24
N ILE A 3 30.66 -3.30 0.52
CA ILE A 3 30.42 -3.96 -0.79
C ILE A 3 29.42 -5.13 -0.65
N THR A 4 29.51 -5.92 0.41
CA THR A 4 28.60 -7.06 0.64
C THR A 4 27.17 -6.61 0.90
N ARG A 5 26.97 -5.52 1.67
CA ARG A 5 25.66 -4.92 1.90
C ARG A 5 25.01 -4.38 0.62
N GLN A 6 25.77 -3.69 -0.23
CA GLN A 6 25.26 -3.23 -1.54
C GLN A 6 24.94 -4.41 -2.46
N LYS A 7 25.76 -5.48 -2.45
CA LYS A 7 25.48 -6.71 -3.19
C LYS A 7 24.16 -7.36 -2.76
N HIS A 8 23.87 -7.41 -1.46
CA HIS A 8 22.60 -7.93 -0.96
C HIS A 8 21.42 -7.04 -1.36
N ALA A 9 21.55 -5.72 -1.22
CA ALA A 9 20.53 -4.78 -1.66
C ALA A 9 20.22 -4.94 -3.16
N LYS A 10 21.25 -5.02 -4.01
CA LYS A 10 21.11 -5.26 -5.45
C LYS A 10 20.37 -6.56 -5.75
N LYS A 11 20.69 -7.65 -5.04
CA LYS A 11 19.98 -8.94 -5.17
C LYS A 11 18.50 -8.82 -4.80
N HIS A 12 18.18 -8.20 -3.67
CA HIS A 12 16.80 -8.05 -3.20
C HIS A 12 15.99 -7.11 -4.10
N LEU A 13 16.61 -6.02 -4.54
CA LEU A 13 16.01 -5.08 -5.47
C LEU A 13 15.68 -5.75 -6.81
N GLY A 14 16.62 -6.52 -7.37
CA GLY A 14 16.37 -7.31 -8.59
C GLY A 14 15.19 -8.27 -8.44
N PHE A 15 15.07 -8.94 -7.29
CA PHE A 15 13.91 -9.79 -7.00
C PHE A 15 12.59 -9.01 -7.03
N PHE A 16 12.52 -7.84 -6.38
CA PHE A 16 11.30 -7.03 -6.38
C PHE A 16 10.98 -6.45 -7.77
N ARG A 17 12.00 -6.05 -8.55
CA ARG A 17 11.82 -5.54 -9.92
C ARG A 17 11.19 -6.59 -10.82
N ASN A 18 11.75 -7.80 -10.80
CA ASN A 18 11.35 -8.87 -11.71
C ASN A 18 9.94 -9.41 -11.39
N ASN A 19 9.56 -9.43 -10.10
CA ASN A 19 8.33 -10.09 -9.67
C ASN A 19 7.18 -9.15 -9.30
N PHE A 20 7.48 -7.90 -8.95
CA PHE A 20 6.49 -6.95 -8.42
C PHE A 20 6.49 -5.60 -9.14
N GLY A 21 7.27 -5.46 -10.21
CA GLY A 21 7.22 -4.29 -11.11
C GLY A 21 7.71 -2.98 -10.49
N VAL A 22 8.46 -3.03 -9.38
CA VAL A 22 9.05 -1.82 -8.78
C VAL A 22 10.04 -1.18 -9.76
N ARG A 23 10.00 0.14 -9.87
CA ARG A 23 10.75 0.91 -10.89
C ARG A 23 11.32 2.18 -10.29
N GLU A 24 12.35 2.69 -10.94
CA GLU A 24 12.98 3.98 -10.61
C GLU A 24 12.11 5.15 -11.11
N PRO A 25 12.09 6.30 -10.40
CA PRO A 25 12.70 6.51 -9.09
C PRO A 25 11.98 5.72 -7.98
N TYR A 26 12.73 4.99 -7.15
CA TYR A 26 12.11 4.17 -6.09
C TYR A 26 11.44 5.07 -5.06
N GLN A 27 10.13 4.89 -4.91
CA GLN A 27 9.32 5.70 -4.00
C GLN A 27 9.39 5.13 -2.59
N ILE A 28 10.09 5.82 -1.69
CA ILE A 28 10.35 5.36 -0.33
C ILE A 28 9.44 6.13 0.63
N LEU A 29 8.43 5.44 1.14
CA LEU A 29 7.42 5.98 2.05
C LEU A 29 7.92 5.88 3.50
N LEU A 30 8.21 7.04 4.09
CA LEU A 30 8.78 7.18 5.42
C LEU A 30 7.72 7.46 6.48
N ASP A 31 7.86 6.83 7.65
CA ASP A 31 7.14 7.20 8.87
C ASP A 31 7.99 8.09 9.81
N GLY A 32 7.40 8.49 10.93
CA GLY A 32 8.10 9.28 11.95
C GLY A 32 9.24 8.53 12.64
N THR A 33 9.09 7.22 12.86
CA THR A 33 10.08 6.40 13.58
C THR A 33 11.38 6.25 12.78
N PHE A 34 11.28 6.07 11.46
CA PHE A 34 12.42 6.02 10.56
C PHE A 34 13.12 7.38 10.45
N CYS A 35 12.36 8.48 10.34
CA CYS A 35 12.91 9.83 10.35
C CYS A 35 13.68 10.11 11.66
N GLN A 36 13.13 9.70 12.80
CA GLN A 36 13.78 9.88 14.10
C GLN A 36 15.05 9.04 14.22
N ALA A 37 15.06 7.80 13.73
CA ALA A 37 16.27 6.98 13.71
C ALA A 37 17.34 7.55 12.76
N ALA A 38 16.94 8.07 11.60
CA ALA A 38 17.85 8.74 10.68
C ALA A 38 18.49 9.98 11.32
N LEU A 39 17.71 10.77 12.06
CA LEU A 39 18.20 11.92 12.81
C LEU A 39 19.24 11.51 13.86
N ARG A 40 18.91 10.52 14.70
CA ARG A 40 19.82 10.01 15.75
C ARG A 40 21.11 9.45 15.17
N GLY A 41 21.03 8.71 14.06
CA GLY A 41 22.17 8.15 13.37
C GLY A 41 22.93 9.13 12.47
N ARG A 42 22.53 10.42 12.43
CA ARG A 42 23.07 11.46 11.54
C ARG A 42 23.11 11.02 10.07
N ILE A 43 22.06 10.32 9.64
CA ILE A 43 21.92 9.73 8.31
C ILE A 43 21.28 10.75 7.37
N GLN A 44 22.03 11.17 6.36
CA GLN A 44 21.54 12.05 5.30
C GLN A 44 20.76 11.24 4.26
N LEU A 45 19.44 11.06 4.49
CA LEU A 45 18.60 10.15 3.70
C LEU A 45 18.67 10.42 2.19
N ARG A 46 18.61 11.69 1.76
CA ARG A 46 18.61 12.10 0.34
C ARG A 46 19.88 11.71 -0.41
N GLU A 47 21.00 11.62 0.28
CA GLU A 47 22.30 11.25 -0.32
C GLU A 47 22.57 9.75 -0.16
N GLN A 48 22.28 9.21 1.02
CA GLN A 48 22.66 7.85 1.36
C GLN A 48 21.75 6.79 0.73
N LEU A 49 20.46 7.08 0.52
CA LEU A 49 19.53 6.13 -0.10
C LEU A 49 19.86 5.86 -1.58
N PRO A 50 20.03 6.87 -2.45
CA PRO A 50 20.47 6.63 -3.83
C PRO A 50 21.80 5.90 -3.90
N ARG A 51 22.77 6.27 -3.07
CA ARG A 51 24.08 5.60 -3.01
C ARG A 51 23.99 4.15 -2.55
N TYR A 52 23.08 3.84 -1.62
CA TYR A 52 22.89 2.50 -1.11
C TYR A 52 22.18 1.60 -2.13
N LEU A 53 21.10 2.09 -2.73
CA LEU A 53 20.32 1.35 -3.72
C LEU A 53 20.94 1.35 -5.12
N MET A 54 21.94 2.21 -5.36
CA MET A 54 22.59 2.43 -6.66
C MET A 54 21.58 2.81 -7.74
N ALA A 55 20.64 3.69 -7.39
CA ALA A 55 19.46 4.00 -8.19
C ALA A 55 18.82 5.32 -7.75
N GLU A 56 17.97 5.90 -8.59
CA GLU A 56 17.21 7.08 -8.20
C GLU A 56 16.16 6.75 -7.13
N THR A 57 16.00 7.64 -6.15
CA THR A 57 15.03 7.46 -5.07
C THR A 57 14.22 8.73 -4.85
N GLN A 58 12.93 8.55 -4.57
CA GLN A 58 12.03 9.63 -4.19
C GLN A 58 11.52 9.42 -2.77
N LEU A 59 11.96 10.27 -1.85
CA LEU A 59 11.48 10.26 -0.47
C LEU A 59 10.06 10.81 -0.39
N CYS A 60 9.18 10.01 0.20
CA CYS A 60 7.77 10.29 0.31
C CYS A 60 7.30 10.17 1.77
N THR A 61 6.25 10.88 2.14
CA THR A 61 5.50 10.66 3.39
C THR A 61 4.01 10.95 3.17
N THR A 62 3.17 10.88 4.20
CA THR A 62 1.74 11.20 4.09
C THR A 62 1.34 12.32 5.03
N ARG A 63 0.18 12.93 4.78
CA ARG A 63 -0.39 13.96 5.68
C ARG A 63 -0.68 13.40 7.08
N CYS A 64 -1.07 12.13 7.19
CA CYS A 64 -1.30 11.49 8.49
C CYS A 64 -0.01 11.38 9.30
N VAL A 65 1.10 10.96 8.68
CA VAL A 65 2.42 10.91 9.35
C VAL A 65 2.86 12.30 9.82
N LEU A 66 2.68 13.33 8.98
CA LEU A 66 3.00 14.71 9.36
C LEU A 66 2.15 15.20 10.55
N LYS A 67 0.85 14.89 10.55
CA LYS A 67 -0.06 15.26 11.64
C LYS A 67 0.26 14.51 12.94
N GLU A 68 0.60 13.22 12.85
CA GLU A 68 1.06 12.42 13.99
C GLU A 68 2.32 13.03 14.61
N LEU A 69 3.34 13.34 13.80
CA LEU A 69 4.57 13.98 14.24
C LEU A 69 4.33 15.37 14.85
N GLU A 70 3.38 16.13 14.32
CA GLU A 70 2.97 17.41 14.90
C GLU A 70 2.29 17.26 16.26
N THR A 71 1.43 16.25 16.40
CA THR A 71 0.69 15.96 17.64
C THR A 71 1.64 15.48 18.75
N LEU A 72 2.65 14.68 18.40
CA LEU A 72 3.66 14.18 19.33
C LEU A 72 4.65 15.27 19.78
N GLY A 73 4.65 16.44 19.13
CA GLY A 73 5.27 17.66 19.65
C GLY A 73 6.79 17.68 19.66
N LYS A 74 7.37 18.31 20.70
CA LYS A 74 8.77 18.74 20.74
C LYS A 74 9.77 17.58 20.61
N ASP A 75 9.46 16.42 21.17
CA ASP A 75 10.37 15.26 21.18
C ASP A 75 10.66 14.69 19.78
N LEU A 76 9.74 14.91 18.84
CA LEU A 76 9.86 14.47 17.44
C LEU A 76 9.97 15.63 16.45
N TYR A 77 10.28 16.84 16.92
CA TYR A 77 10.39 18.02 16.06
C TYR A 77 11.42 17.83 14.94
N GLY A 78 12.59 17.25 15.25
CA GLY A 78 13.61 16.96 14.24
C GLY A 78 13.14 15.93 13.19
N ALA A 79 12.40 14.90 13.60
CA ALA A 79 11.79 13.94 12.68
C ALA A 79 10.72 14.61 11.79
N LYS A 80 9.91 15.52 12.35
CA LYS A 80 8.95 16.35 11.61
C LYS A 80 9.64 17.15 10.52
N LEU A 81 10.76 17.83 10.82
CA LEU A 81 11.51 18.60 9.82
C LEU A 81 12.05 17.75 8.67
N ILE A 82 12.48 16.51 8.95
CA ILE A 82 12.91 15.57 7.90
C ILE A 82 11.70 15.16 7.04
N ALA A 83 10.60 14.77 7.67
CA ALA A 83 9.38 14.33 6.98
C ALA A 83 8.78 15.46 6.12
N GLN A 84 8.77 16.70 6.60
CA GLN A 84 8.27 17.88 5.85
C GLN A 84 9.05 18.16 4.58
N LYS A 85 10.34 17.79 4.53
CA LYS A 85 11.15 17.91 3.32
C LYS A 85 10.83 16.82 2.30
N CYS A 86 10.09 15.78 2.66
CA CYS A 86 9.73 14.69 1.73
C CYS A 86 8.51 15.04 0.88
N GLN A 87 8.34 14.36 -0.25
CA GLN A 87 7.13 14.55 -1.06
C GLN A 87 5.91 13.99 -0.34
N VAL A 88 4.86 14.81 -0.18
CA VAL A 88 3.63 14.37 0.48
C VAL A 88 2.75 13.62 -0.52
N ARG A 89 2.44 12.36 -0.22
CA ARG A 89 1.50 11.53 -0.99
C ARG A 89 0.10 11.65 -0.42
N ASN A 90 -0.87 11.69 -1.33
CA ASN A 90 -2.28 11.72 -0.97
C ASN A 90 -2.68 10.33 -0.44
N CYS A 91 -3.18 10.31 0.79
CA CYS A 91 -3.77 9.13 1.43
C CYS A 91 -5.30 9.30 1.50
N PRO A 92 -6.07 8.21 1.63
CA PRO A 92 -7.54 8.29 1.68
C PRO A 92 -8.10 8.97 2.94
N HIS A 93 -7.25 9.26 3.93
CA HIS A 93 -7.61 9.76 5.26
C HIS A 93 -7.69 11.30 5.34
N PHE A 94 -8.20 11.96 4.30
CA PHE A 94 -8.22 13.43 4.26
C PHE A 94 -9.10 14.06 5.36
N LYS A 95 -10.28 13.47 5.61
CA LYS A 95 -11.26 14.00 6.59
C LYS A 95 -10.91 13.56 8.01
N ASN A 96 -10.61 12.27 8.18
CA ASN A 96 -10.32 11.66 9.47
C ASN A 96 -8.88 11.13 9.42
N ALA A 97 -7.95 11.95 9.91
CA ALA A 97 -6.56 11.52 10.01
C ALA A 97 -6.45 10.35 10.99
N VAL A 98 -5.67 9.35 10.60
CA VAL A 98 -5.39 8.14 11.39
C VAL A 98 -3.91 8.13 11.80
N SER A 99 -3.50 7.12 12.56
CA SER A 99 -2.07 6.94 12.89
C SER A 99 -1.21 6.79 11.64
N GLY A 100 0.07 7.17 11.73
CA GLY A 100 1.03 7.00 10.64
C GLY A 100 1.10 5.55 10.18
N SER A 101 1.14 4.60 11.13
CA SER A 101 1.20 3.17 10.83
C SER A 101 -0.03 2.65 10.06
N GLU A 102 -1.23 3.04 10.46
CA GLU A 102 -2.48 2.68 9.77
C GLU A 102 -2.54 3.32 8.38
N CYS A 103 -2.14 4.59 8.27
CA CYS A 103 -2.06 5.27 7.00
C CYS A 103 -1.08 4.59 6.04
N LEU A 104 0.14 4.22 6.49
CA LEU A 104 1.11 3.60 5.61
C LEU A 104 0.64 2.21 5.15
N LEU A 105 -0.05 1.46 6.01
CA LEU A 105 -0.65 0.17 5.62
C LEU A 105 -1.72 0.33 4.54
N SER A 106 -2.59 1.33 4.66
CA SER A 106 -3.61 1.59 3.64
C SER A 106 -2.99 2.00 2.29
N MET A 107 -1.85 2.70 2.30
CA MET A 107 -1.15 3.12 1.06
C MET A 107 -0.58 1.93 0.26
N VAL A 108 -0.36 0.80 0.92
CA VAL A 108 0.20 -0.42 0.33
C VAL A 108 -0.80 -1.58 0.32
N GLU A 109 -2.08 -1.28 0.53
CA GLU A 109 -3.18 -2.22 0.30
C GLU A 109 -3.30 -2.60 -1.17
N ASP A 110 -4.15 -3.58 -1.46
CA ASP A 110 -4.42 -4.06 -2.83
C ASP A 110 -3.18 -4.42 -3.65
N GLY A 111 -2.17 -4.97 -2.97
CA GLY A 111 -0.94 -5.44 -3.61
C GLY A 111 0.05 -4.33 -3.94
N ASN A 112 0.06 -3.24 -3.18
CA ASN A 112 1.01 -2.14 -3.32
C ASN A 112 0.98 -1.51 -4.73
N PRO A 113 -0.16 -0.93 -5.14
CA PRO A 113 -0.39 -0.47 -6.52
C PRO A 113 0.58 0.63 -6.99
N HIS A 114 1.17 1.36 -6.05
CA HIS A 114 2.13 2.42 -6.33
C HIS A 114 3.59 1.99 -6.17
N HIS A 115 3.83 0.70 -5.90
CA HIS A 115 5.17 0.11 -5.79
C HIS A 115 6.05 0.80 -4.73
N TYR A 116 5.46 1.18 -3.59
CA TYR A 116 6.19 1.82 -2.51
C TYR A 116 7.16 0.86 -1.82
N PHE A 117 8.32 1.39 -1.43
CA PHE A 117 9.17 0.86 -0.40
C PHE A 117 8.69 1.46 0.92
N LEU A 118 8.49 0.65 1.95
CA LEU A 118 8.08 1.16 3.26
C LEU A 118 9.31 1.22 4.17
N ALA A 119 9.57 2.38 4.76
CA ALA A 119 10.71 2.60 5.65
C ALA A 119 10.21 2.97 7.06
N THR A 120 10.48 2.09 8.02
CA THR A 120 9.96 2.21 9.41
C THR A 120 10.92 1.56 10.41
N GLN A 121 10.88 2.03 11.65
CA GLN A 121 11.47 1.37 12.82
C GLN A 121 10.40 0.80 13.77
N ASP A 122 9.11 0.94 13.44
CA ASP A 122 8.02 0.32 14.16
C ASP A 122 7.96 -1.18 13.82
N GLN A 123 8.18 -2.01 14.85
CA GLN A 123 8.17 -3.47 14.73
C GLN A 123 6.78 -4.02 14.41
N ASN A 124 5.73 -3.42 14.95
CA ASN A 124 4.35 -3.83 14.69
C ASN A 124 3.96 -3.55 13.24
N LEU A 125 4.31 -2.36 12.73
CA LEU A 125 4.12 -2.02 11.33
C LEU A 125 4.93 -2.97 10.43
N SER A 126 6.21 -3.19 10.75
CA SER A 126 7.08 -4.12 10.03
C SER A 126 6.51 -5.53 9.94
N MET A 127 5.99 -6.08 11.04
CA MET A 127 5.36 -7.39 11.07
C MET A 127 4.10 -7.45 10.19
N LYS A 128 3.25 -6.41 10.22
CA LYS A 128 2.06 -6.32 9.37
C LYS A 128 2.43 -6.24 7.89
N VAL A 129 3.46 -5.47 7.54
CA VAL A 129 3.97 -5.35 6.17
C VAL A 129 4.54 -6.68 5.68
N LYS A 130 5.31 -7.40 6.49
CA LYS A 130 5.89 -8.72 6.12
C LYS A 130 4.83 -9.78 5.79
N LYS A 131 3.60 -9.65 6.31
CA LYS A 131 2.44 -10.51 6.00
C LYS A 131 1.79 -10.19 4.65
N LYS A 132 2.14 -9.07 4.01
CA LYS A 132 1.69 -8.70 2.67
C LYS A 132 2.82 -9.01 1.66
N PRO A 133 2.53 -9.70 0.55
CA PRO A 133 3.55 -9.98 -0.46
C PRO A 133 3.90 -8.71 -1.26
N GLY A 134 5.16 -8.60 -1.69
CA GLY A 134 5.55 -7.61 -2.71
C GLY A 134 5.85 -6.20 -2.20
N ILE A 135 6.01 -6.02 -0.89
CA ILE A 135 6.35 -4.73 -0.29
C ILE A 135 7.81 -4.77 0.19
N PRO A 136 8.72 -4.04 -0.47
CA PRO A 136 10.07 -3.85 0.05
C PRO A 136 10.04 -3.10 1.37
N LEU A 137 10.71 -3.64 2.40
CA LEU A 137 10.78 -3.05 3.73
C LEU A 137 12.20 -2.55 4.00
N MET A 138 12.32 -1.35 4.54
CA MET A 138 13.59 -0.74 4.92
C MET A 138 13.58 -0.31 6.39
N PHE A 139 14.72 -0.47 7.05
CA PHE A 139 14.92 -0.08 8.45
C PHE A 139 16.35 0.47 8.65
N ILE A 140 16.66 0.99 9.83
CA ILE A 140 18.01 1.45 10.20
C ILE A 140 18.55 0.56 11.31
N ILE A 141 19.69 -0.11 11.07
CA ILE A 141 20.44 -0.81 12.11
C ILE A 141 21.66 0.01 12.44
N GLN A 142 21.82 0.37 13.71
CA GLN A 142 22.85 1.30 14.17
C GLN A 142 22.77 2.62 13.37
N ASN A 143 23.74 2.90 12.50
CA ASN A 143 23.76 4.10 11.66
C ASN A 143 23.68 3.76 10.16
N THR A 144 23.11 2.61 9.80
CA THR A 144 23.10 2.11 8.43
C THR A 144 21.69 1.70 8.01
N ILE A 145 21.24 2.23 6.87
CA ILE A 145 19.97 1.84 6.23
C ILE A 145 20.06 0.39 5.74
N VAL A 146 19.01 -0.40 5.82
CA VAL A 146 19.01 -1.77 5.31
C VAL A 146 17.72 -2.03 4.56
N LEU A 147 17.84 -2.55 3.34
CA LEU A 147 16.74 -3.16 2.61
C LEU A 147 16.63 -4.62 3.05
N ASP A 148 15.48 -4.99 3.61
CA ASP A 148 15.24 -6.34 4.07
C ASP A 148 15.20 -7.33 2.90
N LYS A 149 15.50 -8.59 3.18
CA LYS A 149 15.26 -9.67 2.21
C LYS A 149 13.76 -9.82 1.97
N PRO A 150 13.35 -10.33 0.79
CA PRO A 150 11.95 -10.66 0.55
C PRO A 150 11.36 -11.52 1.67
N SER A 151 10.18 -11.14 2.17
CA SER A 151 9.55 -11.88 3.26
C SER A 151 9.20 -13.31 2.83
N PRO A 152 9.09 -14.29 3.77
CA PRO A 152 8.64 -15.64 3.43
C PRO A 152 7.32 -15.64 2.67
N LYS A 153 6.39 -14.74 3.02
CA LYS A 153 5.11 -14.56 2.32
C LYS A 153 5.31 -14.08 0.88
N THR A 154 6.23 -13.14 0.66
CA THR A 154 6.58 -12.65 -0.68
C THR A 154 7.17 -13.78 -1.54
N ILE A 155 8.09 -14.56 -0.99
CA ILE A 155 8.71 -15.70 -1.69
C ILE A 155 7.67 -16.76 -2.03
N ALA A 156 6.80 -17.11 -1.08
CA ALA A 156 5.73 -18.08 -1.30
C ALA A 156 4.73 -17.61 -2.37
N PHE A 157 4.40 -16.32 -2.39
CA PHE A 157 3.55 -15.74 -3.43
C PHE A 157 4.16 -15.89 -4.83
N VAL A 158 5.44 -15.53 -4.99
CA VAL A 158 6.12 -15.67 -6.29
C VAL A 158 6.16 -17.13 -6.75
N LYS A 159 6.51 -18.07 -5.86
CA LYS A 159 6.51 -19.49 -6.19
C LYS A 159 5.13 -20.00 -6.63
N ALA A 160 4.06 -19.54 -5.99
CA ALA A 160 2.70 -19.91 -6.36
C ALA A 160 2.26 -19.30 -7.70
N VAL A 161 2.79 -18.12 -8.07
CA VAL A 161 2.58 -17.53 -9.39
C VAL A 161 3.37 -18.31 -10.45
N GLU A 162 4.65 -18.61 -10.19
CA GLU A 162 5.51 -19.39 -11.10
C GLU A 162 4.99 -20.81 -11.34
N SER A 163 4.36 -21.43 -10.34
CA SER A 163 3.74 -22.75 -10.47
C SER A 163 2.34 -22.72 -11.11
N GLY A 164 1.84 -21.55 -11.51
CA GLY A 164 0.51 -21.37 -12.09
C GLY A 164 -0.65 -21.52 -11.10
N GLN A 165 -0.37 -21.70 -9.79
CA GLN A 165 -1.41 -21.78 -8.75
C GLN A 165 -2.09 -20.43 -8.50
N LEU A 166 -1.40 -19.32 -8.81
CA LEU A 166 -1.92 -17.97 -8.70
C LEU A 166 -1.68 -17.21 -10.01
N VAL A 167 -2.65 -16.37 -10.36
CA VAL A 167 -2.52 -15.42 -11.46
C VAL A 167 -1.64 -14.25 -11.00
N SER A 168 -0.66 -13.89 -11.84
CA SER A 168 0.24 -12.76 -11.62
C SER A 168 -0.53 -11.43 -11.54
N VAL A 169 0.12 -10.39 -11.00
CA VAL A 169 -0.48 -9.05 -10.93
C VAL A 169 -0.75 -8.49 -12.33
N HIS A 170 0.17 -8.73 -13.27
CA HIS A 170 0.03 -8.30 -14.66
C HIS A 170 -1.18 -8.96 -15.33
N GLU A 171 -1.28 -10.29 -15.23
CA GLU A 171 -2.43 -11.02 -15.80
C GLU A 171 -3.76 -10.58 -15.16
N LYS A 172 -3.79 -10.31 -13.85
CA LYS A 172 -4.98 -9.74 -13.19
C LYS A 172 -5.37 -8.38 -13.78
N GLN A 173 -4.39 -7.52 -14.07
CA GLN A 173 -4.63 -6.22 -14.70
C GLN A 173 -5.12 -6.38 -16.15
N SER A 174 -4.50 -7.25 -16.94
CA SER A 174 -4.95 -7.55 -18.32
C SER A 174 -6.38 -8.10 -18.33
N ILE A 175 -6.70 -9.05 -17.44
CA ILE A 175 -8.07 -9.59 -17.28
C ILE A 175 -9.05 -8.48 -16.91
N ARG A 176 -8.65 -7.54 -16.06
CA ARG A 176 -9.51 -6.41 -15.67
C ARG A 176 -9.77 -5.47 -16.86
N GLN A 177 -8.74 -5.10 -17.62
CA GLN A 177 -8.88 -4.28 -18.83
C GLN A 177 -9.79 -4.94 -19.85
N LEU A 178 -9.58 -6.23 -20.14
CA LEU A 178 -10.46 -6.98 -21.05
C LEU A 178 -11.92 -7.01 -20.57
N LYS A 179 -12.15 -7.12 -19.26
CA LYS A 179 -13.51 -7.05 -18.69
C LYS A 179 -14.13 -5.65 -18.84
N GLU A 180 -13.33 -4.59 -18.77
CA GLU A 180 -13.77 -3.21 -18.96
C GLU A 180 -14.12 -2.96 -20.44
N GLU A 181 -13.28 -3.40 -21.37
CA GLU A 181 -13.51 -3.33 -22.83
C GLU A 181 -14.78 -4.07 -23.27
N GLN A 182 -15.05 -5.24 -22.66
CA GLN A 182 -16.24 -6.05 -22.94
C GLN A 182 -17.49 -5.57 -22.17
N GLY A 183 -17.41 -4.46 -21.42
CA GLY A 183 -18.54 -3.91 -20.67
C GLY A 183 -19.03 -4.79 -19.51
N LEU A 184 -18.20 -5.72 -19.03
CA LEU A 184 -18.55 -6.68 -17.97
C LEU A 184 -18.32 -6.15 -16.55
N VAL A 185 -17.65 -5.00 -16.39
CA VAL A 185 -17.48 -4.33 -15.11
C VAL A 185 -18.71 -3.47 -14.81
N LYS A 186 -19.59 -3.97 -13.93
CA LYS A 186 -20.80 -3.25 -13.50
C LYS A 186 -20.44 -2.22 -12.44
N ASP A 187 -20.73 -0.95 -12.72
CA ASP A 187 -20.66 0.14 -11.74
C ASP A 187 -21.52 -0.21 -10.49
N PRO A 188 -20.97 -0.15 -9.27
CA PRO A 188 -21.73 -0.39 -8.04
C PRO A 188 -22.98 0.50 -7.90
N GLU A 189 -23.07 1.65 -8.57
CA GLU A 189 -24.28 2.48 -8.58
C GLU A 189 -25.49 1.80 -9.26
N GLN A 190 -25.27 1.01 -10.32
CA GLN A 190 -26.39 0.36 -11.04
C GLN A 190 -27.07 -0.74 -10.21
N ARG A 191 -26.35 -1.38 -9.29
CA ARG A 191 -26.92 -2.38 -8.36
C ARG A 191 -27.92 -1.75 -7.38
N ARG A 192 -27.71 -0.50 -6.94
CA ARG A 192 -28.62 0.21 -6.04
C ARG A 192 -29.94 0.59 -6.73
N ARG A 193 -29.91 0.97 -8.01
CA ARG A 193 -31.13 1.29 -8.79
C ARG A 193 -32.01 0.07 -9.05
N LYS A 194 -31.45 -1.11 -9.33
CA LYS A 194 -32.23 -2.33 -9.56
C LYS A 194 -32.91 -2.89 -8.30
N LYS A 195 -32.30 -2.72 -7.11
CA LYS A 195 -32.94 -3.12 -5.84
C LYS A 195 -34.13 -2.22 -5.45
N ARG A 196 -34.17 -0.96 -5.90
CA ARG A 196 -35.27 -0.02 -5.59
C ARG A 196 -36.52 -0.18 -6.47
N LYS A 197 -36.50 -0.99 -7.52
CA LYS A 197 -37.62 -1.14 -8.49
C LYS A 197 -38.51 -2.39 -8.29
N LYS A 198 -38.39 -3.12 -7.18
CA LYS A 198 -39.36 -4.18 -6.83
C LYS A 198 -40.15 -3.74 -5.60
N VAL A 199 -41.47 -3.95 -5.62
CA VAL A 199 -42.56 -3.39 -4.77
C VAL A 199 -43.18 -2.18 -5.49
N VAL A 200 -44.38 -2.24 -6.10
CA VAL A 200 -45.70 -2.74 -5.65
C VAL A 200 -46.48 -3.35 -6.85
N ASN A 201 -47.20 -4.46 -6.65
CA ASN A 201 -48.22 -4.96 -7.58
C ASN A 201 -49.61 -4.63 -6.98
N PRO A 202 -50.55 -3.98 -7.68
CA PRO A 202 -51.88 -3.69 -7.14
C PRO A 202 -52.85 -4.84 -7.44
N GLU A 203 -53.32 -5.54 -6.41
CA GLU A 203 -54.46 -6.46 -6.54
C GLU A 203 -55.74 -5.66 -6.78
N LYS A 204 -56.41 -5.99 -7.90
CA LYS A 204 -57.73 -5.48 -8.26
C LYS A 204 -58.79 -6.24 -7.45
N VAL A 205 -59.58 -5.52 -6.66
CA VAL A 205 -60.79 -6.06 -6.04
C VAL A 205 -61.88 -6.16 -7.13
N HIS A 206 -62.35 -7.36 -7.40
CA HIS A 206 -63.57 -7.62 -8.16
C HIS A 206 -64.57 -8.31 -7.21
N LEU A 207 -65.69 -7.64 -7.00
CA LEU A 207 -66.99 -8.18 -6.62
C LEU A 207 -68.01 -7.55 -7.60
N PRO A 208 -69.19 -8.13 -7.86
CA PRO A 208 -69.85 -9.26 -7.21
C PRO A 208 -70.40 -10.30 -8.21
N ASN A 209 -70.97 -11.42 -7.74
CA ASN A 209 -72.30 -11.89 -8.16
C ASN A 209 -72.76 -13.14 -7.41
N ASP A 210 -74.09 -13.18 -7.27
CA ASP A 210 -74.95 -13.97 -6.41
C ASP A 210 -75.15 -15.45 -6.78
N HIS A 211 -76.01 -16.10 -5.96
CA HIS A 211 -76.73 -17.38 -6.06
C HIS A 211 -76.23 -18.44 -5.04
N HIS A 212 -77.05 -19.15 -4.26
CA HIS A 212 -78.50 -19.24 -4.05
C HIS A 212 -78.78 -20.17 -2.84
N PHE A 213 -79.93 -20.00 -2.17
CA PHE A 213 -80.75 -21.00 -1.42
C PHE A 213 -80.06 -21.88 -0.35
N LEU A 214 -80.48 -21.93 0.92
CA LEU A 214 -81.81 -22.13 1.55
C LEU A 214 -81.83 -21.49 2.95
#